data_AF-A0A7C7NXR7-F1
#
_entry.id   AF-A0A7C7NXR7-F1
#
_cell.length_a   1.000
_cell.length_b   1.000
_cell.length_c   1.000
_cell.angle_alpha   90.00
_cell.angle_beta   90.00
_cell.angle_gamma   90.00
#
_symmetry.space_group_name_H-M   'P 1'
#
loop_
_entity.id
_entity.type
_entity.pdbx_description
1 polymer ?
#
loop_
_entity_poly.entity_id
_entity_poly.type
_entity_poly.pdbx_seq_one_letter_code
_entity_poly.pdbx_strand_id
1 'polypeptide(L)'
;QAAVNGMPLAGPYCTSKSAVHVLSKTIALENGNGITCNAILPGIIDTPANRKQMPDANNSNWVSLKQIAVRIESLLLSDENGSLINL
;
A
#
# COMPACT_ATOMS: atom_id res chain seq x y z
N GLN A 1 6.19 -0.21 3.86
CA GLN A 1 7.53 -0.83 3.94
C GLN A 1 7.53 -2.35 3.78
N ALA A 2 6.63 -3.12 4.41
CA ALA A 2 6.70 -4.59 4.37
C ALA A 2 6.69 -5.26 2.97
N ALA A 3 6.17 -4.59 1.93
CA ALA A 3 6.18 -5.09 0.54
C ALA A 3 7.49 -4.85 -0.22
N VAL A 4 8.43 -4.10 0.36
CA VAL A 4 9.72 -3.70 -0.27
C VAL A 4 10.91 -3.94 0.64
N ASN A 5 10.72 -3.84 1.96
CA ASN A 5 11.74 -4.03 2.98
C ASN A 5 11.37 -5.23 3.87
N GLY A 6 12.39 -5.95 4.32
CA GLY A 6 12.25 -6.97 5.36
C GLY A 6 12.01 -6.36 6.74
N MET A 7 11.30 -7.10 7.58
CA MET A 7 11.09 -6.76 8.99
C MET A 7 11.44 -7.98 9.85
N PRO A 8 12.21 -7.82 10.94
CA PRO A 8 12.48 -8.91 11.89
C PRO A 8 11.18 -9.54 12.38
N LEU A 9 11.17 -10.87 12.51
CA LEU A 9 10.02 -11.67 13.00
C LEU A 9 8.73 -11.59 12.15
N ALA A 10 8.78 -11.00 10.95
CA ALA A 10 7.61 -10.83 10.08
C ALA A 10 7.81 -11.43 8.67
N GLY A 11 8.70 -12.42 8.52
CA GLY A 11 9.05 -13.03 7.23
C GLY A 11 7.84 -13.41 6.35
N PRO A 12 6.89 -14.23 6.83
CA PRO A 12 5.70 -14.59 6.05
C PRO A 12 4.86 -13.38 5.63
N TYR A 13 4.74 -12.39 6.51
CA TYR A 13 3.99 -11.16 6.21
C TYR A 13 4.69 -10.36 5.11
N CYS A 14 5.99 -10.09 5.24
CA CYS A 14 6.78 -9.41 4.20
C CYS A 14 6.71 -10.13 2.86
N THR A 15 6.93 -11.46 2.83
CA THR A 15 6.84 -12.26 1.61
C THR A 15 5.45 -12.15 0.96
N SER A 16 4.38 -12.27 1.76
CA SER A 16 3.01 -12.15 1.22
C SER A 16 2.73 -10.76 0.64
N LYS A 17 3.23 -9.69 1.28
CA LYS A 17 3.03 -8.32 0.81
C LYS A 17 3.89 -7.99 -0.42
N SER A 18 5.09 -8.55 -0.53
CA SER A 18 5.89 -8.47 -1.76
C SER A 18 5.22 -9.23 -2.91
N ALA A 19 4.59 -10.37 -2.63
CA ALA A 19 3.86 -11.12 -3.66
C ALA A 19 2.68 -10.34 -4.24
N VAL A 20 1.96 -9.54 -3.42
CA VAL A 20 0.91 -8.64 -3.91
C VAL A 20 1.44 -7.64 -4.94
N HIS A 21 2.63 -7.08 -4.73
CA HIS A 21 3.23 -6.15 -5.68
C HIS A 21 3.51 -6.81 -7.03
N VAL A 22 4.09 -8.02 -7.02
CA VAL A 22 4.34 -8.77 -8.26
C VAL A 22 3.01 -9.16 -8.93
N LEU A 23 2.01 -9.60 -8.17
CA LEU A 23 0.69 -9.93 -8.69
C LEU A 23 0.01 -8.73 -9.37
N SER A 24 0.04 -7.55 -8.76
CA SER A 24 -0.52 -6.33 -9.37
C SER A 24 0.15 -6.01 -10.71
N LYS A 25 1.48 -6.20 -10.82
CA LYS A 25 2.20 -6.03 -12.08
C LYS A 25 1.80 -7.06 -13.13
N THR A 26 1.64 -8.32 -12.74
CA THR A 26 1.17 -9.37 -13.65
C THR A 26 -0.21 -9.02 -14.20
N ILE A 27 -1.17 -8.65 -13.34
CA ILE A 27 -2.52 -8.25 -13.77
C ILE A 27 -2.45 -7.04 -14.71
N ALA A 28 -1.65 -6.03 -14.38
CA ALA A 28 -1.45 -4.84 -15.21
C ALA A 28 -0.96 -5.18 -16.64
N LEU A 29 -0.01 -6.11 -16.76
CA LEU A 29 0.54 -6.55 -18.05
C LEU A 29 -0.46 -7.40 -18.83
N GLU A 30 -1.19 -8.27 -18.15
CA GLU A 30 -2.19 -9.16 -18.78
C GLU A 30 -3.42 -8.39 -19.31
N ASN A 31 -3.71 -7.21 -18.75
CA ASN A 31 -4.95 -6.47 -19.02
C ASN A 31 -4.74 -5.03 -19.53
N GLY A 32 -3.53 -4.67 -19.96
CA GLY A 32 -3.08 -3.30 -20.23
C GLY A 32 -3.88 -2.46 -21.25
N ASN A 33 -4.96 -2.98 -21.83
CA ASN A 33 -5.85 -2.31 -22.79
C ASN A 33 -7.30 -2.21 -22.26
N GLY A 34 -7.49 -1.64 -21.07
CA GLY A 34 -8.82 -1.32 -20.52
C GLY A 34 -8.99 -1.55 -19.03
N ILE A 35 -8.03 -2.21 -18.38
CA ILE A 35 -8.00 -2.37 -16.92
C ILE A 35 -6.59 -2.05 -16.42
N THR A 36 -6.50 -1.17 -15.43
CA THR A 36 -5.27 -0.88 -14.70
C THR A 36 -5.23 -1.61 -13.37
N CYS A 37 -4.07 -2.07 -12.92
CA CYS A 37 -3.89 -2.64 -11.59
C CYS A 37 -2.69 -1.99 -10.87
N ASN A 38 -2.95 -1.46 -9.67
CA ASN A 38 -1.95 -0.79 -8.84
C ASN A 38 -2.08 -1.26 -7.39
N ALA A 39 -1.03 -1.08 -6.61
CA ALA A 39 -1.04 -1.34 -5.17
C ALA A 39 -0.62 -0.09 -4.39
N ILE A 40 -1.36 0.25 -3.33
CA ILE A 40 -1.01 1.35 -2.42
C ILE A 40 -0.33 0.76 -1.18
N LEU A 41 0.80 1.35 -0.80
CA LEU A 41 1.60 1.04 0.37
C LEU A 41 1.50 2.22 1.36
N PRO A 42 0.50 2.23 2.27
CA PRO A 42 0.15 3.41 3.05
C PRO A 42 0.97 3.59 4.33
N GLY A 43 2.00 2.79 4.60
CA GLY A 43 2.69 2.83 5.89
C GLY A 43 1.75 2.50 7.07
N ILE A 44 1.93 3.18 8.21
CA ILE A 44 1.04 3.04 9.37
C ILE A 44 -0.17 3.94 9.17
N ILE A 45 -1.36 3.35 9.12
CA ILE A 45 -2.61 4.10 8.96
C ILE A 45 -3.05 4.63 10.33
N ASP A 46 -3.44 5.90 10.39
CA ASP A 46 -3.99 6.49 11.59
C ASP A 46 -5.41 5.98 11.87
N THR A 47 -5.49 4.94 12.71
CA THR A 47 -6.73 4.32 13.13
C THR A 47 -6.80 4.24 14.65
N PRO A 48 -8.00 4.25 15.26
CA PRO A 48 -8.16 4.07 16.70
C PRO A 48 -7.52 2.77 17.22
N ALA A 49 -7.58 1.69 16.43
CA ALA A 49 -6.96 0.41 16.76
C ALA A 49 -5.43 0.52 16.84
N ASN A 50 -4.79 1.13 15.83
CA ASN A 50 -3.33 1.33 15.84
C ASN A 50 -2.90 2.24 17.00
N ARG A 51 -3.65 3.31 17.29
CA ARG A 51 -3.38 4.19 18.45
C ARG A 51 -3.46 3.42 19.77
N LYS A 52 -4.43 2.53 19.92
CA LYS A 52 -4.57 1.69 21.12
C LYS A 52 -3.45 0.66 21.25
N GLN A 53 -3.00 0.07 20.13
CA GLN A 53 -1.94 -0.94 20.11
C GLN A 53 -0.53 -0.33 20.24
N MET A 54 -0.36 0.93 19.85
CA MET A 54 0.91 1.66 19.85
C MET A 54 0.77 3.00 20.59
N PRO A 55 0.43 3.00 21.90
CA PRO A 55 0.10 4.23 22.64
C PRO A 55 1.26 5.23 22.72
N ASP A 56 2.51 4.74 22.73
CA ASP A 56 3.72 5.55 22.86
C ASP A 56 4.34 5.92 21.50
N ALA A 57 3.71 5.56 20.38
CA ALA A 57 4.25 5.84 19.06
C ALA A 57 4.08 7.31 18.68
N ASN A 58 5.13 7.89 18.09
CA ASN A 58 4.99 9.17 17.38
C ASN A 58 4.11 8.97 16.14
N ASN A 59 2.93 9.59 16.15
CA ASN A 59 1.93 9.49 15.08
C ASN A 59 2.06 10.59 14.03
N SER A 60 3.07 11.48 14.12
CA SER A 60 3.24 12.59 13.17
C SER A 60 3.44 12.16 11.72
N ASN A 61 3.89 10.92 11.49
CA ASN A 61 4.11 10.34 10.16
C ASN A 61 3.07 9.26 9.79
N TRP A 62 1.98 9.14 10.55
CA TRP A 62 0.92 8.18 10.24
C TRP A 62 0.05 8.72 9.12
N VAL A 63 -0.35 7.83 8.22
CA VAL A 63 -1.13 8.18 7.05
C VAL A 63 -2.61 8.22 7.43
N SER A 64 -3.23 9.37 7.19
CA SER A 64 -4.67 9.54 7.43
C SER A 64 -5.52 8.79 6.40
N LEU A 65 -6.74 8.42 6.79
CA LEU A 65 -7.72 7.83 5.86
C LEU A 65 -8.02 8.76 4.67
N LYS A 66 -7.99 10.08 4.89
CA LYS A 66 -8.19 11.09 3.83
C LYS A 66 -7.09 11.03 2.77
N GLN A 67 -5.82 10.89 3.17
CA GLN A 67 -4.71 10.76 2.23
C GLN A 67 -4.85 9.51 1.36
N ILE A 68 -5.27 8.39 1.95
CA ILE A 68 -5.53 7.15 1.21
C ILE A 68 -6.67 7.37 0.20
N ALA A 69 -7.78 7.99 0.62
CA ALA A 69 -8.92 8.25 -0.25
C ALA A 69 -8.54 9.14 -1.45
N VAL A 70 -7.80 10.23 -1.21
CA VAL A 70 -7.31 11.13 -2.27
C VAL A 70 -6.40 10.37 -3.24
N ARG A 71 -5.56 9.45 -2.75
CA ARG A 71 -4.71 8.68 -3.65
C ARG A 71 -5.49 7.68 -4.50
N ILE A 72 -6.50 7.03 -3.92
CA ILE A 72 -7.40 6.15 -4.69
C ILE A 72 -8.12 6.95 -5.78
N GLU A 73 -8.70 8.11 -5.44
CA GLU A 73 -9.35 8.99 -6.40
C GLU A 73 -8.40 9.39 -7.54
N SER A 74 -7.18 9.80 -7.21
CA SER A 74 -6.15 10.14 -8.20
C SER A 74 -5.80 8.99 -9.15
N LEU A 75 -5.90 7.73 -8.72
CA LEU A 75 -5.62 6.57 -9.57
C LEU A 75 -6.79 6.21 -10.47
N LEU A 76 -8.02 6.43 -10.01
CA LEU A 76 -9.22 6.20 -10.84
C LEU A 76 -9.29 7.16 -12.03
N LEU A 77 -8.65 8.33 -11.90
CA LEU A 77 -8.64 9.39 -12.92
C LEU A 77 -7.35 9.39 -13.76
N SER A 78 -6.51 8.36 -13.66
CA SER A 78 -5.23 8.29 -14.39
C SER A 78 -5.08 6.99 -15.18
N ASP A 79 -4.11 6.98 -16.10
CA ASP A 79 -3.66 5.77 -16.82
C ASP A 79 -2.48 5.06 -16.10
N GLU A 80 -2.29 5.33 -14.80
CA GLU A 80 -1.23 4.69 -14.01
C GLU A 80 -1.49 3.18 -13.94
N ASN A 81 -0.50 2.35 -14.28
CA ASN A 81 -0.68 0.91 -14.35
C ASN A 81 0.57 0.15 -13.91
N GLY A 82 0.39 -0.91 -13.11
CA GLY A 82 1.48 -1.76 -12.61
C GLY A 82 2.33 -1.11 -11.51
N SER A 83 1.85 -0.03 -10.90
CA SER A 83 2.62 0.76 -9.95
C SER A 83 2.41 0.37 -8.50
N LEU A 84 3.50 0.39 -7.74
CA LEU A 84 3.48 0.33 -6.28
C LEU A 84 3.64 1.75 -5.74
N ILE A 85 2.60 2.24 -5.08
CA ILE A 85 2.45 3.64 -4.72
C ILE A 85 2.67 3.79 -3.23
N ASN A 86 3.68 4.53 -2.83
CA ASN A 86 3.93 4.86 -1.43
C ASN A 86 3.16 6.13 -1.04
N LEU A 87 2.72 6.21 0.21
CA LEU A 87 2.11 7.41 0.81
C LEU A 87 3.03 8.03 1.87
#